data_AF-A0A0V0H777-F1
#
_entry.id   AF-A0A0V0H777-F1
#
_cell.length_a   1.000
_cell.length_b   1.000
_cell.length_c   1.000
_cell.angle_alpha   90.00
_cell.angle_beta   90.00
_cell.angle_gamma   90.00
#
_symmetry.space_group_name_H-M   'P 1'
#
loop_
_entity.id
_entity.type
_entity.pdbx_description
1 polymer ?
#
loop_
_entity_poly.entity_id
_entity_poly.type
_entity_poly.pdbx_seq_one_letter_code
_entity_poly.pdbx_strand_id
1 'polypeptide(L)'
;MAGVLSVLRRIYLTLYNWIVFFGWFQVFYLAVKTLKESGHEHVYDAVEKPLLLAQTAAILEILHGLVGLVRSPVSATLPQISSRLYVTWGILWSFPELRSHILVSSLVISWSITEVSLAYL
;
A
#
# COMPACT_ATOMS: atom_id res chain seq x y z
N MET A 1 25.49 22.01 -8.99
CA MET A 1 24.19 21.47 -9.44
C MET A 1 23.90 20.06 -8.95
N ALA A 2 24.81 19.08 -9.12
CA ALA A 2 24.57 17.68 -8.72
C ALA A 2 24.22 17.48 -7.22
N GLY A 3 24.83 18.26 -6.33
CA GLY A 3 24.53 18.20 -4.88
C GLY A 3 23.15 18.72 -4.48
N VAL A 4 22.58 19.66 -5.24
CA VAL A 4 21.21 20.17 -4.96
C VAL A 4 20.17 19.15 -5.39
N LEU A 5 20.35 18.54 -6.57
CA LEU A 5 19.47 17.48 -7.08
C LEU A 5 19.45 16.25 -6.15
N SER A 6 20.58 15.89 -5.56
CA SER A 6 20.65 14.75 -4.63
C SER A 6 19.93 15.04 -3.30
N VAL A 7 20.01 16.27 -2.78
CA VAL A 7 19.27 16.69 -1.59
C VAL A 7 17.76 16.72 -1.86
N LEU A 8 17.34 17.29 -3.00
CA LEU A 8 15.93 17.31 -3.40
C LEU A 8 15.36 15.89 -3.54
N ARG A 9 16.10 14.98 -4.17
CA ARG A 9 15.72 13.56 -4.28
C ARG A 9 15.53 12.92 -2.91
N ARG A 10 16.46 13.16 -1.96
CA ARG A 10 16.36 12.61 -0.60
C ARG A 10 15.14 13.14 0.13
N ILE A 11 14.91 14.45 0.11
CA ILE A 11 13.75 15.07 0.75
C ILE A 11 12.45 14.51 0.16
N TYR A 12 12.35 14.46 -1.16
CA TYR A 12 11.19 13.89 -1.85
C TYR A 12 10.91 12.45 -1.43
N LEU A 13 11.92 11.58 -1.46
CA LEU A 13 11.78 10.17 -1.08
C LEU A 13 11.44 9.99 0.40
N THR A 14 12.03 10.78 1.28
CA THR A 14 11.70 10.76 2.71
C THR A 14 10.24 11.15 2.93
N LEU A 15 9.77 12.25 2.31
CA LEU A 15 8.38 12.67 2.42
C LEU A 15 7.42 11.63 1.84
N TYR A 16 7.76 11.06 0.69
CA TYR A 16 7.01 9.98 0.07
C TYR A 16 6.86 8.77 1.00
N ASN A 17 7.96 8.27 1.56
CA ASN A 17 7.94 7.13 2.49
C ASN A 17 7.09 7.43 3.74
N TRP A 18 7.17 8.64 4.30
CA TRP A 18 6.32 9.03 5.42
C TRP A 18 4.83 9.06 5.07
N ILE A 19 4.47 9.58 3.90
CA ILE A 19 3.07 9.60 3.44
C ILE A 19 2.55 8.17 3.28
N VAL A 20 3.32 7.30 2.61
CA VAL A 20 2.96 5.89 2.42
C VAL A 20 2.85 5.16 3.76
N PHE A 21 3.79 5.41 4.67
CA PHE A 21 3.78 4.88 6.04
C PHE A 21 2.48 5.23 6.77
N PHE A 22 2.13 6.51 6.84
CA PHE A 22 0.89 6.94 7.51
C PHE A 22 -0.36 6.42 6.79
N GLY A 23 -0.32 6.31 5.47
CA GLY A 23 -1.39 5.71 4.67
C GLY A 23 -1.65 4.25 5.07
N TRP A 24 -0.62 3.42 5.09
CA TRP A 24 -0.75 2.01 5.48
C TRP A 24 -1.02 1.83 6.98
N PHE A 25 -0.47 2.68 7.84
CA PHE A 25 -0.81 2.68 9.27
C PHE A 25 -2.29 2.99 9.49
N GLN A 26 -2.85 3.94 8.75
CA GLN A 26 -4.28 4.24 8.80
C GLN A 26 -5.12 3.04 8.35
N VAL A 27 -4.74 2.35 7.27
CA VAL A 27 -5.42 1.11 6.83
C VAL A 27 -5.38 0.05 7.93
N PHE A 28 -4.21 -0.17 8.55
CA PHE A 28 -4.05 -1.11 9.65
C PHE A 28 -4.95 -0.76 10.84
N TYR A 29 -4.90 0.49 11.29
CA TYR A 29 -5.66 0.96 12.43
C TYR A 29 -7.17 0.79 12.21
N LEU A 30 -7.68 1.20 11.05
CA LEU A 30 -9.09 1.04 10.70
C LEU A 30 -9.47 -0.44 10.58
N ALA A 31 -8.63 -1.27 9.97
CA ALA A 31 -8.90 -2.70 9.86
C ALA A 31 -9.04 -3.38 11.23
N VAL A 32 -8.09 -3.13 12.14
CA VAL A 32 -8.09 -3.72 13.50
C VAL A 32 -9.22 -3.16 14.34
N LYS A 33 -9.47 -1.84 14.28
CA LYS A 33 -10.57 -1.20 15.00
C LYS A 33 -11.92 -1.79 14.57
N THR A 34 -12.20 -1.79 13.28
CA THR A 34 -13.47 -2.31 12.75
C THR A 34 -13.62 -3.81 12.99
N LEU A 35 -12.55 -4.58 12.87
CA LEU A 35 -12.59 -6.02 13.18
C LEU A 35 -12.99 -6.28 14.64
N LYS A 36 -12.50 -5.45 15.58
CA LYS A 36 -12.82 -5.57 17.01
C LYS A 36 -14.22 -5.07 17.36
N GLU A 37 -14.68 -3.99 16.72
CA GLU A 37 -15.94 -3.32 17.06
C GLU A 37 -17.16 -3.86 16.29
N SER A 38 -16.98 -4.23 15.01
CA SER A 38 -18.08 -4.52 14.08
C SER A 38 -17.91 -5.85 13.33
N GLY A 39 -16.84 -6.61 13.60
CA GLY A 39 -16.58 -7.89 12.97
C GLY A 39 -15.94 -7.80 11.57
N HIS A 40 -15.63 -8.95 10.98
CA HIS A 40 -14.86 -9.01 9.73
C HIS A 40 -15.60 -8.46 8.51
N GLU A 41 -16.94 -8.50 8.51
CA GLU A 41 -17.76 -8.15 7.33
C GLU A 41 -17.64 -6.67 6.97
N HIS A 42 -17.46 -5.81 7.98
CA HIS A 42 -17.41 -4.36 7.83
C HIS A 42 -15.98 -3.82 7.62
N VAL A 43 -14.96 -4.68 7.72
CA VAL A 43 -13.55 -4.26 7.64
C VAL A 43 -13.24 -3.64 6.30
N TYR A 44 -13.68 -4.27 5.20
CA TYR A 44 -13.38 -3.76 3.87
C TYR A 44 -14.03 -2.38 3.63
N ASP A 45 -15.27 -2.17 4.07
CA ASP A 45 -15.97 -0.88 3.90
C ASP A 45 -15.25 0.27 4.62
N ALA A 46 -14.69 0.00 5.81
CA ALA A 46 -13.93 0.99 6.57
C ALA A 46 -12.59 1.33 5.91
N VAL A 47 -11.97 0.37 5.21
CA VAL A 47 -10.61 0.52 4.66
C VAL A 47 -10.56 0.69 3.15
N GLU A 48 -11.67 0.59 2.42
CA GLU A 48 -11.70 0.58 0.94
C GLU A 48 -10.96 1.78 0.36
N LYS A 49 -11.35 3.00 0.74
CA LYS A 49 -10.72 4.23 0.24
C LYS A 49 -9.23 4.31 0.58
N PRO A 50 -8.80 4.18 1.85
CA PRO A 50 -7.38 4.27 2.16
C PRO A 50 -6.57 3.11 1.57
N LEU A 51 -7.14 1.91 1.45
CA LEU A 51 -6.50 0.74 0.83
C LEU A 51 -6.26 0.98 -0.67
N LEU A 52 -7.25 1.46 -1.41
CA LEU A 52 -7.11 1.72 -2.84
C LEU A 52 -6.09 2.82 -3.12
N LEU A 53 -6.07 3.87 -2.29
CA LEU A 53 -5.06 4.94 -2.38
C LEU A 53 -3.65 4.40 -2.10
N ALA A 54 -3.47 3.63 -1.02
CA ALA A 54 -2.18 3.06 -0.65
C ALA A 54 -1.66 2.08 -1.72
N GLN A 55 -2.53 1.25 -2.27
CA GLN A 55 -2.15 0.30 -3.33
C GLN A 55 -1.79 1.02 -4.64
N THR A 56 -2.52 2.09 -4.98
CA THR A 56 -2.21 2.88 -6.18
C THR A 56 -0.91 3.65 -6.01
N ALA A 57 -0.57 4.09 -4.78
CA ALA A 57 0.72 4.72 -4.49
C ALA A 57 1.91 3.80 -4.81
N ALA A 58 1.78 2.47 -4.64
CA ALA A 58 2.83 1.52 -4.98
C ALA A 58 3.25 1.56 -6.47
N ILE A 59 2.40 2.06 -7.38
CA ILE A 59 2.79 2.28 -8.78
C ILE A 59 3.92 3.31 -8.88
N LEU A 60 3.94 4.33 -8.01
CA LEU A 60 5.01 5.33 -7.97
C LEU A 60 6.36 4.68 -7.63
N GLU A 61 6.40 3.61 -6.84
CA GLU A 61 7.64 2.90 -6.52
C GLU A 61 8.23 2.20 -7.75
N ILE A 62 7.38 1.62 -8.59
CA ILE A 62 7.79 1.07 -9.89
C ILE A 62 8.39 2.19 -10.75
N LEU A 63 7.71 3.34 -10.83
CA LEU A 63 8.17 4.49 -11.61
C LEU A 63 9.51 5.04 -11.07
N HIS A 64 9.68 5.11 -9.75
CA HIS A 64 10.94 5.51 -9.12
C HIS A 64 12.09 4.56 -9.49
N GLY A 65 11.81 3.26 -9.57
CA GLY A 65 12.78 2.26 -10.05
C GLY A 65 13.11 2.41 -11.53
N LEU A 66 12.10 2.57 -12.39
CA LEU A 66 12.25 2.72 -13.85
C LEU A 66 13.03 3.98 -14.24
N VAL A 67 12.78 5.11 -13.56
CA VAL A 67 13.45 6.40 -13.82
C VAL A 67 14.84 6.45 -13.14
N GLY A 68 15.22 5.44 -12.36
CA GLY A 68 16.50 5.40 -11.64
C GLY A 68 16.55 6.31 -10.40
N LEU A 69 15.39 6.78 -9.93
CA LEU A 69 15.24 7.54 -8.69
C LEU A 69 15.47 6.66 -7.45
N VAL A 70 15.39 5.33 -7.56
CA VAL A 70 15.85 4.38 -6.53
C VAL A 70 16.53 3.20 -7.22
N ARG A 71 17.58 2.65 -6.61
CA ARG A 71 18.19 1.40 -7.08
C ARG A 71 17.32 0.24 -6.61
N SER A 72 16.33 -0.14 -7.41
CA SER A 72 15.45 -1.27 -7.12
C SER A 72 15.48 -2.29 -8.27
N PRO A 73 15.48 -3.60 -7.99
CA PRO A 73 15.33 -4.62 -9.02
C PRO A 73 13.88 -4.60 -9.55
N VAL A 74 13.65 -3.75 -10.56
CA VAL A 74 12.31 -3.50 -11.13
C VAL A 74 11.63 -4.78 -11.60
N SER A 75 12.40 -5.75 -12.12
CA SER A 75 11.89 -7.06 -12.55
C SER A 75 11.27 -7.87 -11.41
N ALA A 76 11.67 -7.63 -10.16
CA ALA A 76 11.09 -8.27 -8.98
C ALA A 76 9.93 -7.46 -8.39
N THR A 77 9.99 -6.12 -8.39
CA THR A 77 8.93 -5.28 -7.82
C THR A 77 7.67 -5.21 -8.69
N LEU A 78 7.83 -5.28 -10.02
CA LEU A 78 6.72 -5.25 -10.97
C LEU A 78 5.69 -6.38 -10.72
N PRO A 79 6.07 -7.68 -10.71
CA PRO A 79 5.13 -8.76 -10.41
C PRO A 79 4.50 -8.65 -9.01
N GLN A 80 5.28 -8.18 -8.03
CA GLN A 80 4.82 -8.06 -6.64
C GLN A 80 3.68 -7.04 -6.52
N ILE A 81 3.88 -5.83 -7.03
CA ILE A 81 2.90 -4.75 -6.93
C ILE A 81 1.70 -4.99 -7.86
N SER A 82 1.94 -5.50 -9.08
CA SER A 82 0.85 -5.81 -10.02
C SER A 82 -0.09 -6.91 -9.50
N SER A 83 0.44 -7.93 -8.82
CA SER A 83 -0.37 -8.97 -8.18
C SER A 83 -1.32 -8.38 -7.13
N ARG A 84 -0.83 -7.46 -6.28
CA ARG A 84 -1.68 -6.80 -5.27
C ARG A 84 -2.74 -5.92 -5.91
N LEU A 85 -2.35 -5.12 -6.91
CA LEU A 85 -3.28 -4.28 -7.66
C LEU A 85 -4.38 -5.11 -8.34
N TYR A 86 -4.04 -6.27 -8.88
CA TYR A 86 -5.02 -7.17 -9.46
C TYR A 86 -6.01 -7.69 -8.42
N VAL A 87 -5.55 -8.05 -7.23
CA VAL A 87 -6.46 -8.48 -6.15
C VAL A 87 -7.37 -7.33 -5.70
N THR A 88 -6.86 -6.11 -5.52
CA THR A 88 -7.68 -4.99 -5.05
C THR A 88 -8.60 -4.42 -6.12
N TRP A 89 -8.06 -4.03 -7.26
CA TRP A 89 -8.82 -3.40 -8.35
C TRP A 89 -9.49 -4.41 -9.29
N GLY A 90 -8.90 -5.58 -9.49
CA GLY A 90 -9.47 -6.61 -10.37
C GLY A 90 -10.53 -7.45 -9.66
N ILE A 91 -10.23 -7.94 -8.45
CA ILE A 91 -11.11 -8.88 -7.73
C ILE A 91 -12.01 -8.14 -6.74
N LEU A 92 -11.46 -7.50 -5.71
CA LEU A 92 -12.26 -6.93 -4.62
C LEU A 92 -13.17 -5.79 -5.10
N TRP A 93 -12.70 -4.97 -6.05
CA TRP A 93 -13.55 -3.95 -6.68
C TRP A 93 -14.71 -4.57 -7.47
N SER A 94 -14.46 -5.61 -8.26
CA SER A 94 -15.45 -6.21 -9.17
C SER A 94 -16.46 -7.12 -8.48
N PHE A 95 -16.08 -7.76 -7.37
CA PHE A 95 -16.90 -8.74 -6.65
C PHE A 95 -17.14 -8.30 -5.20
N PRO A 96 -18.16 -7.46 -4.95
CA PRO A 96 -18.48 -6.99 -3.61
C PRO A 96 -18.79 -8.09 -2.60
N GLU A 97 -19.30 -9.23 -3.06
CA GLU A 97 -19.67 -10.37 -2.23
C GLU A 97 -18.46 -11.00 -1.51
N LEU A 98 -17.26 -10.86 -2.07
CA LEU A 98 -16.03 -11.36 -1.47
C LEU A 98 -15.52 -10.48 -0.31
N ARG A 99 -15.95 -9.22 -0.25
CA ARG A 99 -15.42 -8.21 0.68
C ARG A 99 -15.75 -8.52 2.15
N SER A 100 -16.86 -9.21 2.39
CA SER A 100 -17.29 -9.61 3.75
C SER A 100 -16.55 -10.83 4.29
N HIS A 101 -15.82 -11.55 3.44
CA HIS A 101 -15.15 -12.79 3.81
C HIS A 101 -13.98 -12.53 4.75
N ILE A 102 -13.84 -13.35 5.80
CA ILE A 102 -12.76 -13.22 6.82
C ILE A 102 -11.34 -13.16 6.22
N LEU A 103 -11.15 -13.76 5.05
CA LEU A 103 -9.86 -13.77 4.35
C LEU A 103 -9.45 -12.37 3.91
N VAL A 104 -10.40 -11.50 3.55
CA VAL A 104 -10.14 -10.11 3.17
C VAL A 104 -9.59 -9.32 4.35
N SER A 105 -10.18 -9.49 5.54
CA SER A 105 -9.69 -8.84 6.76
C SER A 105 -8.26 -9.28 7.10
N SER A 106 -7.98 -10.58 7.00
CA SER A 106 -6.63 -11.11 7.22
C SER A 106 -5.62 -10.60 6.19
N LEU A 107 -6.03 -10.50 4.92
CA LEU A 107 -5.21 -9.99 3.82
C LEU A 107 -4.84 -8.52 4.03
N VAL A 108 -5.83 -7.67 4.34
CA VAL A 108 -5.63 -6.23 4.57
C VAL A 108 -4.71 -5.99 5.77
N ILE A 109 -4.89 -6.75 6.86
CA ILE A 109 -4.03 -6.64 8.04
C ILE A 109 -2.60 -7.07 7.70
N SER A 110 -2.45 -8.22 7.01
CA SER A 110 -1.14 -8.72 6.60
C SER A 110 -0.41 -7.71 5.71
N TRP A 111 -1.07 -7.17 4.70
CA TRP A 111 -0.45 -6.19 3.80
C TRP A 111 -0.07 -4.91 4.53
N SER A 112 -0.94 -4.39 5.40
CA SER A 112 -0.61 -3.18 6.13
C SER A 112 0.62 -3.36 7.02
N ILE A 113 0.79 -4.51 7.68
CA ILE A 113 1.99 -4.80 8.48
C ILE A 113 3.26 -4.84 7.60
N THR A 114 3.20 -5.53 6.47
CA THR A 114 4.33 -5.63 5.53
C THR A 114 4.76 -4.25 5.04
N GLU A 115 3.80 -3.42 4.62
CA GLU A 115 4.09 -2.11 4.00
C GLU A 115 4.54 -1.06 5.02
N VAL A 116 3.96 -1.07 6.23
CA VAL A 116 4.43 -0.25 7.36
C VAL A 116 5.89 -0.57 7.70
N SER A 117 6.27 -1.85 7.62
CA SER A 117 7.66 -2.28 7.86
C SER A 117 8.62 -1.85 6.75
N LEU A 118 8.17 -1.94 5.49
CA LEU A 118 8.95 -1.53 4.31
C LEU A 118 9.24 -0.02 4.29
N ALA A 119 8.30 0.82 4.73
CA ALA A 119 8.49 2.27 4.73
C ALA A 119 9.59 2.76 5.70
N TYR A 120 10.04 1.91 6.63
CA TYR A 120 11.12 2.21 7.59
C TYR A 120 12.52 1.75 7.15
N LEU A 121 12.62 0.95 6.07
CA LEU A 121 13.89 0.44 5.52
C LEU A 121 14.38 1.32 4.35
#